data_AF-A0A5K0WX68-F1
#
_entry.id   AF-A0A5K0WX68-F1
#
_cell.length_a   1.000
_cell.length_b   1.000
_cell.length_c   1.000
_cell.angle_alpha   90.00
_cell.angle_beta   90.00
_cell.angle_gamma   90.00
#
_symmetry.space_group_name_H-M   'P 1'
#
loop_
_entity.id
_entity.type
_entity.pdbx_description
1 polymer ?
#
loop_
_entity_poly.entity_id
_entity_poly.type
_entity_poly.pdbx_seq_one_letter_code
_entity_poly.pdbx_strand_id
1 'polypeptide(L)'
;ITNHGVPQQVVEEMLLVARQFFSLPIEEKMKLYSNDPSKKLRLSTSFNLKKETVHNWRDYLRLHCHPLENFIHEWPTNPPNFKLSISLSFLILFWCIMWRKLHLR
;
A
#
# COMPACT_ATOMS: atom_id res chain seq x y z
N ILE A 1 -1.06 18.38 -5.27
CA ILE A 1 -0.06 18.92 -4.33
C ILE A 1 1.29 18.78 -5.00
N THR A 2 1.99 19.87 -5.24
CA THR A 2 3.39 19.90 -5.70
C THR A 2 4.28 20.42 -4.56
N ASN A 3 5.59 20.17 -4.59
CA ASN A 3 6.55 20.56 -3.53
C ASN A 3 6.19 20.04 -2.12
N HIS A 4 5.81 18.76 -2.03
CA HIS A 4 5.48 18.07 -0.78
C HIS A 4 6.71 17.68 0.07
N GLY A 5 7.94 17.92 -0.40
CA GLY A 5 9.17 17.62 0.33
C GLY A 5 9.57 16.13 0.33
N VAL A 6 8.82 15.27 -0.37
CA VAL A 6 9.22 13.86 -0.56
C VAL A 6 10.17 13.80 -1.76
N PRO A 7 11.38 13.22 -1.62
CA PRO A 7 12.29 13.06 -2.74
C PRO A 7 11.65 12.25 -3.87
N GLN A 8 11.82 12.70 -5.12
CA GLN A 8 11.23 12.05 -6.29
C GLN A 8 11.64 10.58 -6.42
N GLN A 9 12.90 10.27 -6.13
CA GLN A 9 13.43 8.91 -6.13
C GLN A 9 12.61 7.96 -5.22
N VAL A 10 12.19 8.41 -4.03
CA VAL A 10 11.38 7.58 -3.11
C VAL A 10 10.02 7.25 -3.73
N VAL A 11 9.41 8.21 -4.42
CA VAL A 11 8.13 8.01 -5.10
C VAL A 11 8.29 7.03 -6.27
N GLU A 12 9.35 7.19 -7.07
CA GLU A 12 9.65 6.32 -8.21
C GLU A 12 9.93 4.88 -7.77
N GLU A 13 10.72 4.68 -6.72
CA GLU A 13 10.99 3.37 -6.12
C GLU A 13 9.72 2.72 -5.59
N MET A 14 8.89 3.46 -4.85
CA MET A 14 7.58 2.99 -4.37
C MET A 14 6.69 2.52 -5.54
N LEU A 15 6.60 3.32 -6.61
CA LEU A 15 5.82 2.97 -7.80
C LEU A 15 6.40 1.78 -8.55
N LEU A 16 7.73 1.63 -8.56
CA LEU A 16 8.40 0.49 -9.18
C LEU A 16 8.07 -0.81 -8.44
N VAL A 17 8.26 -0.87 -7.13
CA VAL A 17 8.00 -2.09 -6.35
C VAL A 17 6.51 -2.44 -6.33
N ALA A 18 5.62 -1.45 -6.33
CA ALA A 18 4.18 -1.70 -6.46
C ALA A 18 3.84 -2.36 -7.80
N ARG A 19 4.39 -1.83 -8.91
CA ARG A 19 4.22 -2.42 -10.25
C ARG A 19 4.77 -3.84 -10.32
N GLN A 20 5.96 -4.06 -9.77
CA GLN A 20 6.57 -5.40 -9.70
C GLN A 20 5.68 -6.37 -8.92
N PHE A 21 5.14 -5.97 -7.76
CA PHE A 21 4.21 -6.79 -6.99
C PHE A 21 2.97 -7.21 -7.81
N PHE A 22 2.30 -6.25 -8.47
CA PHE A 22 1.12 -6.57 -9.28
C PHE A 22 1.44 -7.37 -10.55
N SER A 23 2.69 -7.35 -11.00
CA SER A 23 3.20 -8.14 -12.13
C SER A 23 3.65 -9.56 -11.74
N LEU A 24 3.66 -9.89 -10.44
CA LEU A 24 3.96 -11.25 -9.99
C LEU A 24 2.94 -12.27 -10.54
N PRO A 25 3.34 -13.57 -10.64
CA PRO A 25 2.42 -14.64 -10.96
C PRO A 25 1.18 -14.61 -10.05
N ILE A 26 0.05 -15.04 -10.60
CA ILE A 26 -1.22 -15.02 -9.86
C ILE A 26 -1.13 -15.87 -8.59
N GLU A 27 -0.40 -16.98 -8.63
CA GLU A 27 -0.18 -17.90 -7.51
C GLU A 27 0.49 -17.20 -6.33
N GLU A 28 1.48 -16.34 -6.59
CA GLU A 28 2.17 -15.55 -5.56
C GLU A 28 1.23 -14.51 -4.95
N LYS A 29 0.47 -13.80 -5.80
CA LYS A 29 -0.48 -12.78 -5.36
C LYS A 29 -1.64 -13.37 -4.56
N MET A 30 -2.14 -14.54 -4.97
CA MET A 30 -3.29 -15.20 -4.35
C MET A 30 -3.01 -15.68 -2.92
N LYS A 31 -1.74 -15.88 -2.53
CA LYS A 31 -1.37 -16.13 -1.12
C LYS A 31 -1.83 -15.02 -0.17
N LEU A 32 -1.98 -13.80 -0.69
CA LEU A 32 -2.38 -12.61 0.06
C LEU A 32 -3.85 -12.25 -0.14
N TYR A 33 -4.57 -12.98 -1.02
CA TYR A 33 -5.96 -12.68 -1.33
C TYR A 33 -6.86 -12.97 -0.13
N SER A 34 -7.79 -12.06 0.16
CA SER A 34 -8.83 -12.27 1.16
C SER A 34 -10.03 -11.39 0.94
N ASN A 35 -11.22 -11.89 1.26
CA ASN A 35 -12.45 -11.09 1.33
C ASN A 35 -12.71 -10.54 2.73
N ASP A 36 -11.93 -10.91 3.75
CA ASP A 36 -12.13 -10.51 5.14
C ASP A 36 -11.65 -9.07 5.38
N PRO A 37 -12.55 -8.11 5.71
CA PRO A 37 -12.19 -6.72 5.97
C PRO A 37 -11.34 -6.49 7.21
N SER A 38 -11.30 -7.44 8.14
CA SER A 38 -10.51 -7.37 9.36
C SER A 38 -9.03 -7.69 9.13
N LYS A 39 -8.68 -8.35 8.01
CA LYS A 39 -7.27 -8.65 7.69
C LYS A 39 -6.46 -7.37 7.45
N LYS A 40 -5.36 -7.26 8.19
CA LYS A 40 -4.41 -6.14 8.22
C LYS A 40 -3.55 -6.05 6.95
N LEU A 41 -3.22 -7.19 6.38
CA LEU A 41 -2.61 -7.37 5.06
C LEU A 41 -3.59 -8.16 4.19
N ARG A 42 -3.98 -7.58 3.05
CA ARG A 42 -4.95 -8.20 2.16
C ARG A 42 -4.83 -7.68 0.73
N LEU A 43 -4.70 -8.59 -0.23
CA LEU A 43 -5.03 -8.36 -1.63
C LEU A 43 -6.53 -8.60 -1.82
N SER A 44 -7.20 -7.71 -2.56
CA SER A 44 -8.62 -7.85 -2.87
C SER A 44 -8.94 -7.22 -4.23
N THR A 45 -10.03 -7.69 -4.82
CA THR A 45 -10.57 -7.21 -6.09
C THR A 45 -12.01 -6.79 -5.82
N SER A 46 -12.40 -5.56 -6.22
CA SER A 46 -13.68 -4.91 -5.86
C SER A 46 -13.91 -4.73 -4.35
N PHE A 47 -14.64 -3.69 -3.93
CA PHE A 47 -14.73 -3.33 -2.51
C PHE A 47 -15.90 -4.04 -1.81
N ASN A 48 -16.97 -4.37 -2.54
CA ASN A 48 -18.14 -5.08 -2.01
C ASN A 48 -18.88 -5.90 -3.08
N LEU A 49 -18.42 -7.11 -3.38
CA LEU A 49 -19.12 -8.06 -4.27
C LEU A 49 -20.60 -8.28 -3.92
N LYS A 50 -20.98 -8.12 -2.64
CA LYS A 50 -22.37 -8.33 -2.15
C LYS A 50 -23.28 -7.10 -2.24
N LYS A 51 -22.74 -5.89 -2.45
CA LYS A 51 -23.50 -4.62 -2.44
C LYS A 51 -23.24 -3.73 -3.66
N GLU A 52 -22.29 -4.07 -4.51
CA GLU A 52 -21.96 -3.28 -5.69
C GLU A 52 -22.96 -3.55 -6.83
N THR A 53 -23.59 -2.48 -7.32
CA THR A 53 -24.33 -2.46 -8.60
C THR A 53 -23.42 -2.20 -9.79
N VAL A 54 -22.21 -1.68 -9.55
CA VAL A 54 -21.17 -1.42 -10.56
C VAL A 54 -19.86 -2.00 -10.05
N HIS A 55 -19.30 -2.95 -10.80
CA HIS A 55 -18.02 -3.56 -10.46
C HIS A 55 -16.89 -2.57 -10.74
N ASN A 56 -16.13 -2.22 -9.70
CA ASN A 56 -14.88 -1.47 -9.90
C ASN A 56 -13.79 -2.42 -10.40
N TRP A 57 -13.35 -2.25 -11.65
CA TRP A 57 -12.19 -2.97 -12.20
C TRP A 57 -10.91 -2.45 -11.56
N ARG A 58 -10.61 -2.91 -10.35
CA ARG A 58 -9.41 -2.55 -9.63
C ARG A 58 -9.01 -3.64 -8.63
N ASP A 59 -7.75 -4.02 -8.74
CA ASP A 59 -7.05 -4.79 -7.71
C ASP A 59 -6.34 -3.81 -6.77
N TYR A 60 -6.34 -4.13 -5.48
CA TYR A 60 -5.59 -3.35 -4.50
C TYR A 60 -5.02 -4.22 -3.39
N LEU A 61 -3.85 -3.83 -2.91
CA LEU A 61 -3.20 -4.38 -1.73
C LEU A 61 -3.38 -3.39 -0.58
N ARG A 62 -4.05 -3.82 0.49
CA ARG A 62 -4.21 -3.05 1.72
C ARG A 62 -3.12 -3.44 2.72
N LEU A 63 -2.44 -2.43 3.24
CA LEU A 63 -1.38 -2.55 4.23
C LEU A 63 -1.73 -1.69 5.45
N HIS A 64 -1.88 -2.31 6.62
CA HIS A 64 -1.79 -1.56 7.87
C HIS A 64 -0.33 -1.19 8.13
N CYS A 65 -0.10 0.05 8.58
CA CYS A 65 1.23 0.63 8.71
C CYS A 65 1.44 1.45 10.00
N HIS A 66 0.46 1.49 10.91
CA HIS A 66 0.57 2.28 12.15
C HIS A 66 0.11 1.50 13.39
N PRO A 67 0.99 1.31 14.39
CA PRO A 67 2.44 1.57 14.36
C PRO A 67 3.18 0.55 13.47
N LEU A 68 4.21 0.98 12.73
CA LEU A 68 4.80 0.22 11.62
C LEU A 68 5.38 -1.14 12.05
N GLU A 69 5.99 -1.18 13.23
CA GLU A 69 6.67 -2.33 13.82
C GLU A 69 5.72 -3.52 13.96
N ASN A 70 4.43 -3.22 14.22
CA ASN A 70 3.39 -4.21 14.43
C ASN A 70 2.89 -4.87 13.14
N PHE A 71 3.28 -4.38 11.95
CA PHE A 71 2.74 -4.89 10.67
C PHE A 71 3.80 -5.22 9.63
N ILE A 72 4.97 -4.58 9.69
CA ILE A 72 6.01 -4.72 8.65
C ILE A 72 6.48 -6.17 8.47
N HIS A 73 6.38 -6.99 9.52
CA HIS A 73 6.74 -8.41 9.47
C HIS A 73 5.78 -9.21 8.57
N GLU A 74 4.49 -8.86 8.55
CA GLU A 74 3.48 -9.53 7.72
C GLU A 74 3.60 -9.16 6.24
N TRP A 75 4.13 -7.98 5.92
CA TRP A 75 4.15 -7.45 4.55
C TRP A 75 4.87 -8.37 3.54
N PRO A 76 4.57 -8.25 2.23
CA PRO A 76 5.23 -9.02 1.19
C PRO A 76 6.75 -8.81 1.20
N THR A 77 7.50 -9.90 1.03
CA THR A 77 8.96 -9.90 0.82
C THR A 77 9.34 -10.02 -0.65
N ASN A 78 8.36 -10.34 -1.51
CA ASN A 78 8.49 -10.40 -2.96
C ASN A 78 7.55 -9.34 -3.55
N PRO A 79 8.04 -8.38 -4.37
CA PRO A 79 9.41 -8.22 -4.87
C PRO A 79 10.42 -7.86 -3.78
N PRO A 80 11.73 -8.11 -4.02
CA PRO A 80 12.78 -7.61 -3.14
C PRO A 80 12.61 -6.10 -2.89
N ASN A 81 13.00 -5.64 -1.70
CA ASN A 81 12.86 -4.24 -1.26
C ASN A 81 11.43 -3.73 -1.09
N PHE A 82 10.38 -4.52 -1.31
CA PHE A 82 8.99 -4.08 -1.13
C PHE A 82 8.76 -3.42 0.23
N LYS A 83 9.18 -4.08 1.32
CA LYS A 83 9.02 -3.55 2.69
C LYS A 83 9.72 -2.21 2.87
N LEU A 84 10.94 -2.07 2.37
CA LEU A 84 11.77 -0.87 2.53
C LEU A 84 11.21 0.31 1.74
N SER A 85 10.96 0.12 0.44
CA SER A 85 10.47 1.19 -0.43
C SER A 85 9.08 1.67 -0.01
N ILE A 86 8.21 0.75 0.44
CA ILE A 86 6.87 1.09 0.93
C ILE A 86 6.92 1.73 2.34
N SER A 87 7.78 1.27 3.26
CA SER A 87 7.88 1.86 4.60
C SER A 87 8.43 3.29 4.57
N LEU A 88 9.45 3.55 3.76
CA LEU A 88 10.03 4.88 3.57
C LEU A 88 8.99 5.87 3.03
N SER A 89 8.20 5.44 2.04
CA SER A 89 7.17 6.29 1.46
C SER A 89 6.02 6.57 2.45
N PHE A 90 5.61 5.61 3.28
CA PHE A 90 4.58 5.86 4.30
C PHE A 90 5.05 6.78 5.42
N LEU A 91 6.27 6.60 5.95
CA LEU A 91 6.82 7.49 6.97
C LEU A 91 6.85 8.94 6.46
N ILE A 92 7.30 9.15 5.22
CA ILE A 92 7.44 10.50 4.67
C ILE A 92 6.07 11.08 4.29
N LEU A 93 5.15 10.32 3.68
CA LEU A 93 3.82 10.82 3.33
C LEU A 93 2.98 11.13 4.57
N PHE A 94 3.00 10.26 5.58
CA PHE A 94 2.24 10.48 6.82
C PHE A 94 2.78 11.70 7.57
N TRP A 95 4.11 11.87 7.64
CA TRP A 95 4.72 13.01 8.31
C TRP A 95 4.54 14.32 7.52
N CYS A 96 4.87 14.36 6.23
CA CYS A 96 4.78 15.59 5.44
C CYS A 96 3.33 16.06 5.22
N ILE A 97 2.38 15.15 4.98
CA ILE A 97 0.99 15.51 4.66
C ILE A 97 0.18 15.75 5.92
N MET A 98 0.31 14.91 6.96
CA MET A 98 -0.44 15.15 8.19
C MET A 98 0.13 16.33 8.98
N TRP A 99 1.44 16.52 9.03
CA TRP A 99 2.03 17.60 9.80
C TRP A 99 1.76 18.98 9.18
N ARG A 100 1.77 19.12 7.85
CA ARG A 100 1.28 20.33 7.18
C ARG A 100 -0.19 20.60 7.47
N LYS A 101 -1.04 19.57 7.55
CA LYS A 101 -2.46 19.73 7.91
C LYS A 101 -2.67 20.10 9.39
N LEU A 102 -1.78 19.68 10.29
CA LEU A 102 -1.85 20.04 11.71
C LEU A 102 -1.39 21.48 11.98
N HIS A 103 -0.39 22.00 11.26
CA HIS A 103 0.09 23.38 11.43
C HIS A 103 -0.70 24.42 10.62
N LEU A 104 -1.58 24.01 9.70
CA LEU A 104 -2.53 24.88 9.00
C LEU A 104 -3.90 24.95 9.68
N ARG A 105 -4.00 24.55 10.95
CA ARG A 105 -5.19 24.70 11.79
C ARG A 105 -4.89 25.61 12.97
#